data_AF-A0A956H778-F1
#
_entry.id   AF-A0A956H778-F1
#
_cell.length_a   1.000
_cell.length_b   1.000
_cell.length_c   1.000
_cell.angle_alpha   90.00
_cell.angle_beta   90.00
_cell.angle_gamma   90.00
#
_symmetry.space_group_name_H-M   'P 1'
#
loop_
_entity.id
_entity.type
_entity.pdbx_description
1 polymer ?
#
loop_
_entity_poly.entity_id
_entity_poly.type
_entity_poly.pdbx_seq_one_letter_code
_entity_poly.pdbx_strand_id
1 'polypeptide(L)'
;CDPMSPGGDKCPYDPNFNNCPDMQSQECLDTCQTPNGCDCFGCCTVSVDGMSYDIYLGDPDCKLSDIGSCSLCTKNDQCDDPCMPENCEVCFGQTEPPPGCEEPMCENDMQSCTIDNMGNHDCPEGFFCSTGCCWALIPG
;
A
#
# COMPACT_ATOMS: atom_id res chain seq x y z
N CYS A 1 -16.47 3.98 -5.04
CA CYS A 1 -16.78 2.66 -5.65
C CYS A 1 -16.59 1.52 -4.67
N ASP A 2 -15.98 1.76 -3.52
CA ASP A 2 -15.82 0.76 -2.48
C ASP A 2 -17.10 0.61 -1.64
N PRO A 3 -17.69 -0.60 -1.52
CA PRO A 3 -18.87 -0.87 -0.69
C PRO A 3 -18.69 -0.54 0.80
N MET A 4 -17.46 -0.57 1.33
CA MET A 4 -17.14 -0.14 2.70
C MET A 4 -17.21 1.38 2.87
N SER A 5 -17.29 2.12 1.75
CA SER A 5 -17.46 3.57 1.69
C SER A 5 -16.45 4.34 2.57
N PRO A 6 -15.13 4.10 2.45
CA PRO A 6 -14.12 4.73 3.30
C PRO A 6 -14.07 6.26 3.17
N GLY A 7 -14.55 6.81 2.05
CA GLY A 7 -14.73 8.26 1.88
C GLY A 7 -15.90 8.87 2.67
N GLY A 8 -16.70 8.04 3.36
CA GLY A 8 -17.85 8.44 4.16
C GLY A 8 -18.80 9.37 3.42
N ASP A 9 -19.32 10.37 4.12
CA ASP A 9 -20.24 11.37 3.55
C ASP A 9 -19.61 12.24 2.43
N LYS A 10 -18.27 12.29 2.35
CA LYS A 10 -17.57 13.10 1.32
C LYS A 10 -17.56 12.39 -0.03
N CYS A 11 -17.52 11.07 -0.02
CA CYS A 11 -17.55 10.23 -1.22
C CYS A 11 -18.33 8.94 -0.90
N PRO A 12 -19.67 9.04 -0.75
CA PRO A 12 -20.48 7.90 -0.36
C PRO A 12 -20.50 6.86 -1.48
N TYR A 13 -20.49 5.60 -1.10
CA TYR A 13 -20.73 4.51 -2.04
C TYR A 13 -22.14 4.61 -2.63
N ASP A 14 -22.24 4.58 -3.96
CA ASP A 14 -23.49 4.40 -4.68
C ASP A 14 -23.31 3.28 -5.71
N PRO A 15 -24.00 2.14 -5.55
CA PRO A 15 -23.89 1.00 -6.46
C PRO A 15 -24.40 1.31 -7.89
N ASN A 16 -25.13 2.40 -8.09
CA ASN A 16 -25.63 2.82 -9.40
C ASN A 16 -24.79 3.96 -10.01
N PHE A 17 -23.70 4.36 -9.36
CA PHE A 17 -22.85 5.45 -9.83
C PHE A 17 -21.91 4.96 -10.93
N ASN A 18 -22.21 5.37 -12.16
CA ASN A 18 -21.51 4.90 -13.38
C ASN A 18 -20.03 5.31 -13.49
N ASN A 19 -19.48 6.09 -12.56
CA ASN A 19 -18.04 6.39 -12.50
C ASN A 19 -17.24 5.34 -11.71
N CYS A 20 -17.83 4.17 -11.48
CA CYS A 20 -17.19 2.99 -10.94
C CYS A 20 -17.06 1.95 -12.04
N PRO A 21 -16.11 2.12 -12.98
CA PRO A 21 -15.98 1.16 -14.06
C PRO A 21 -15.54 -0.20 -13.50
N ASP A 22 -16.10 -1.28 -14.06
CA ASP A 22 -15.72 -2.65 -13.71
C ASP A 22 -14.22 -2.91 -13.99
N MET A 23 -13.62 -2.14 -14.90
CA MET A 23 -12.21 -2.20 -15.25
C MET A 23 -11.56 -0.82 -15.18
N GLN A 24 -10.41 -0.73 -14.50
CA GLN A 24 -9.57 0.47 -14.50
C GLN A 24 -8.90 0.68 -15.86
N SER A 25 -8.58 1.93 -16.17
CA SER A 25 -7.84 2.24 -17.40
C SER A 25 -6.44 1.66 -17.34
N GLN A 26 -5.89 1.24 -18.48
CA GLN A 26 -4.51 0.76 -18.55
C GLN A 26 -3.51 1.82 -18.03
N GLU A 27 -3.78 3.10 -18.27
CA GLU A 27 -2.99 4.21 -17.72
C GLU A 27 -2.96 4.22 -16.19
N CYS A 28 -4.10 3.92 -15.53
CA CYS A 28 -4.15 3.80 -14.07
C CYS A 28 -3.28 2.62 -13.61
N LEU A 29 -3.42 1.48 -14.27
CA LEU A 29 -2.64 0.26 -13.95
C LEU A 29 -1.14 0.45 -14.16
N ASP A 30 -0.75 1.15 -15.23
CA ASP A 30 0.67 1.34 -15.60
C ASP A 30 1.36 2.43 -14.75
N THR A 31 0.61 3.46 -14.33
CA THR A 31 1.16 4.61 -13.60
C THR A 31 1.13 4.40 -12.09
N CYS A 32 0.19 3.59 -11.63
CA CYS A 32 0.03 3.34 -10.22
C CYS A 32 1.21 2.52 -9.68
N GLN A 33 1.93 3.12 -8.74
CA GLN A 33 2.95 2.45 -7.95
C GLN A 33 2.32 2.08 -6.61
N THR A 34 2.05 0.81 -6.44
CA THR A 34 1.43 0.26 -5.25
C THR A 34 2.51 -0.31 -4.33
N PRO A 35 2.59 0.07 -3.05
CA PRO A 35 3.45 -0.63 -2.09
C PRO A 35 2.99 -2.06 -1.87
N ASN A 36 3.92 -2.99 -1.59
CA ASN A 36 3.59 -4.38 -1.25
C ASN A 36 2.53 -4.44 -0.13
N GLY A 37 1.38 -5.04 -0.44
CA GLY A 37 0.21 -5.13 0.44
C GLY A 37 -0.81 -4.00 0.24
N CYS A 38 -0.69 -3.13 -0.75
CA CYS A 38 -1.64 -2.04 -1.05
C CYS A 38 -2.40 -2.28 -2.36
N ASP A 39 -3.34 -1.39 -2.69
CA ASP A 39 -3.90 -1.25 -4.04
C ASP A 39 -3.77 0.21 -4.49
N CYS A 40 -4.11 0.48 -5.75
CA CYS A 40 -3.99 1.83 -6.33
C CYS A 40 -4.87 2.90 -5.69
N PHE A 41 -5.87 2.50 -4.91
CA PHE A 41 -6.78 3.44 -4.25
C PHE A 41 -6.37 3.68 -2.80
N GLY A 42 -5.24 3.12 -2.36
CA GLY A 42 -4.73 3.29 -1.01
C GLY A 42 -5.45 2.40 0.00
N CYS A 43 -6.01 1.27 -0.44
CA CYS A 43 -6.46 0.21 0.46
C CYS A 43 -5.30 -0.72 0.76
N CYS A 44 -4.85 -0.80 2.02
CA CYS A 44 -3.65 -1.53 2.40
C CYS A 44 -3.93 -2.56 3.48
N THR A 45 -3.36 -3.76 3.30
CA THR A 45 -3.45 -4.86 4.25
C THR A 45 -2.35 -4.70 5.31
N VAL A 46 -2.74 -4.66 6.57
CA VAL A 46 -1.83 -4.61 7.72
C VAL A 46 -2.10 -5.76 8.67
N SER A 47 -1.05 -6.26 9.34
CA SER A 47 -1.19 -7.29 10.37
C SER A 47 -1.00 -6.68 11.76
N VAL A 48 -2.02 -6.79 12.60
CA VAL A 48 -2.00 -6.34 14.00
C VAL A 48 -2.40 -7.52 14.88
N ASP A 49 -1.53 -7.89 15.83
CA ASP A 49 -1.72 -9.03 16.74
C ASP A 49 -2.06 -10.36 16.02
N GLY A 50 -1.49 -10.55 14.82
CA GLY A 50 -1.70 -11.75 13.99
C GLY A 50 -3.03 -11.77 13.22
N MET A 51 -3.80 -10.68 13.24
CA MET A 51 -5.00 -10.49 12.43
C MET A 51 -4.73 -9.50 11.29
N SER A 52 -5.25 -9.79 10.10
CA SER A 52 -5.12 -8.91 8.94
C SER A 52 -6.32 -7.98 8.81
N TYR A 53 -6.05 -6.72 8.46
CA TYR A 53 -7.04 -5.67 8.24
C TYR A 53 -6.73 -4.92 6.95
N ASP A 54 -7.76 -4.65 6.14
CA ASP A 54 -7.67 -3.77 4.99
C ASP A 54 -8.13 -2.36 5.39
N ILE A 55 -7.16 -1.44 5.45
CA ILE A 55 -7.36 -0.06 5.92
C ILE A 55 -7.16 0.94 4.80
N TYR A 56 -7.95 2.02 4.84
CA TYR A 56 -7.83 3.11 3.89
C TYR A 56 -6.82 4.15 4.35
N LEU A 57 -5.76 4.38 3.57
CA LEU A 57 -4.71 5.34 3.90
C LEU A 57 -5.15 6.80 3.86
N GLY A 58 -6.25 7.11 3.17
CA GLY A 58 -6.81 8.46 3.15
C GLY A 58 -7.55 8.85 4.44
N ASP A 59 -7.65 7.93 5.41
CA ASP A 59 -8.20 8.22 6.74
C ASP A 59 -7.13 8.92 7.63
N PRO A 60 -7.28 10.22 7.92
CA PRO A 60 -6.30 10.97 8.72
C PRO A 60 -6.32 10.58 10.21
N ASP A 61 -7.38 9.92 10.67
CA ASP A 61 -7.56 9.52 12.07
C ASP A 61 -7.12 8.05 12.31
N CYS A 62 -6.78 7.32 11.24
CA CYS A 62 -6.29 5.96 11.32
C CYS A 62 -4.90 5.89 11.97
N LYS A 63 -4.76 5.01 12.97
CA LYS A 63 -3.49 4.70 13.62
C LYS A 63 -3.35 3.20 13.76
N LEU A 64 -2.21 2.64 13.36
CA LEU A 64 -1.97 1.19 13.51
C LEU A 64 -2.04 0.71 14.97
N SER A 65 -1.70 1.58 15.92
CA SER A 65 -1.84 1.30 17.36
C SER A 65 -3.29 1.29 17.86
N ASP A 66 -4.23 1.77 17.06
CA ASP A 66 -5.68 1.77 17.31
C ASP A 66 -6.42 1.39 16.03
N ILE A 67 -6.19 0.16 15.56
CA ILE A 67 -6.72 -0.30 14.26
C ILE A 67 -8.24 -0.17 14.14
N GLY A 68 -8.96 -0.18 15.27
CA GLY A 68 -10.42 0.00 15.30
C GLY A 68 -10.89 1.41 14.97
N SER A 69 -9.99 2.41 14.97
CA SER A 69 -10.28 3.78 14.53
C SER A 69 -10.17 3.95 13.02
N CYS A 70 -9.53 3.01 12.32
CA CYS A 70 -9.28 3.10 10.89
C CYS A 70 -10.54 2.79 10.08
N SER A 71 -10.79 3.60 9.05
CA SER A 71 -11.74 3.30 7.99
C SER A 71 -11.27 2.06 7.23
N LEU A 72 -12.13 1.05 7.18
CA LEU A 72 -11.90 -0.14 6.40
C LEU A 72 -12.23 0.11 4.92
N CYS A 73 -11.60 -0.65 4.05
CA CYS A 73 -11.80 -0.60 2.62
C CYS A 73 -11.89 -1.99 2.00
N THR A 74 -12.32 -2.04 0.76
CA THR A 74 -12.28 -3.25 -0.09
C THR A 74 -11.16 -3.09 -1.11
N LYS A 75 -10.28 -4.08 -1.18
CA LYS A 75 -9.22 -4.17 -2.18
C LYS A 75 -9.76 -4.17 -3.60
N ASN A 76 -9.00 -3.55 -4.50
CA ASN A 76 -9.21 -3.65 -5.93
C ASN A 76 -8.23 -4.64 -6.58
N ASP A 77 -8.72 -5.85 -6.88
CA ASP A 77 -7.96 -6.98 -7.44
C ASP A 77 -7.32 -6.74 -8.83
N GLN A 78 -7.60 -5.60 -9.48
CA GLN A 78 -6.99 -5.31 -10.79
C GLN A 78 -5.61 -4.67 -10.67
N CYS A 79 -5.30 -4.17 -9.49
CA CYS A 79 -4.16 -3.30 -9.24
C CYS A 79 -3.68 -3.39 -7.79
N ASP A 80 -4.13 -4.41 -7.08
CA ASP A 80 -3.56 -4.79 -5.82
C ASP A 80 -2.18 -5.37 -6.07
N ASP A 81 -1.28 -5.09 -5.13
CA ASP A 81 0.01 -5.72 -5.05
C ASP A 81 0.02 -6.52 -3.75
N PRO A 82 -0.32 -7.83 -3.77
CA PRO A 82 -0.34 -8.64 -2.56
C PRO A 82 1.07 -8.81 -2.01
N CYS A 83 1.26 -8.53 -0.72
CA CYS A 83 2.57 -8.78 -0.10
C CYS A 83 2.85 -10.29 0.02
N MET A 84 4.05 -10.71 -0.38
CA MET A 84 4.55 -12.09 -0.28
C MET A 84 5.78 -12.19 0.65
N PRO A 85 5.58 -12.28 1.98
CA PRO A 85 6.69 -12.40 2.95
C PRO A 85 7.62 -13.59 2.68
N GLU A 86 7.12 -14.67 2.08
CA GLU A 86 7.90 -15.84 1.67
C GLU A 86 8.97 -15.53 0.61
N ASN A 87 8.80 -14.44 -0.14
CA ASN A 87 9.75 -13.95 -1.12
C ASN A 87 10.69 -12.88 -0.53
N CYS A 88 10.72 -12.70 0.79
CA CYS A 88 11.49 -11.65 1.46
C CYS A 88 11.01 -10.22 1.17
N GLU A 89 9.73 -10.04 0.83
CA GLU A 89 9.13 -8.71 0.71
C GLU A 89 8.87 -8.08 2.09
N VAL A 90 9.12 -6.78 2.21
CA VAL A 90 8.66 -5.99 3.35
C VAL A 90 7.23 -5.54 3.06
N CYS A 91 6.27 -5.94 3.88
CA CYS A 91 4.88 -5.52 3.66
C CYS A 91 4.61 -4.10 4.14
N PHE A 92 3.52 -3.49 3.66
CA PHE A 92 3.04 -2.22 4.16
C PHE A 92 2.91 -2.23 5.70
N GLY A 93 3.39 -1.15 6.33
CA GLY A 93 3.42 -1.00 7.78
C GLY A 93 4.59 -1.71 8.48
N GLN A 94 5.44 -2.44 7.76
CA GLN A 94 6.66 -3.05 8.27
C GLN A 94 7.89 -2.23 7.89
N THR A 95 8.94 -2.32 8.72
CA THR A 95 10.21 -1.60 8.50
C THR A 95 11.40 -2.54 8.31
N GLU A 96 11.20 -3.84 8.50
CA GLU A 96 12.26 -4.85 8.43
C GLU A 96 11.81 -6.05 7.59
N PRO A 97 12.74 -6.75 6.91
CA PRO A 97 12.44 -8.00 6.21
C PRO A 97 11.84 -9.08 7.12
N PRO A 98 11.08 -10.03 6.55
CA PRO A 98 10.59 -11.19 7.28
C PRO A 98 11.73 -12.02 7.92
N PRO A 99 11.46 -12.74 9.03
CA PRO A 99 12.47 -13.57 9.68
C PRO A 99 13.10 -14.58 8.72
N GLY A 100 14.43 -14.57 8.62
CA GLY A 100 15.20 -15.44 7.73
C GLY A 100 15.63 -14.78 6.42
N CYS A 101 15.21 -13.54 6.17
CA CYS A 101 15.67 -12.71 5.07
C CYS A 101 16.71 -11.69 5.57
N GLU A 102 17.84 -11.56 4.87
CA GLU A 102 18.88 -10.59 5.22
C GLU A 102 18.56 -9.19 4.66
N GLU A 103 18.00 -9.13 3.46
CA GLU A 103 17.62 -7.89 2.77
C GLU A 103 16.23 -8.04 2.13
N PRO A 104 15.49 -6.91 1.93
CA PRO A 104 14.27 -6.92 1.13
C PRO A 104 14.54 -7.41 -0.29
N MET A 105 13.65 -8.26 -0.81
CA MET A 105 13.66 -8.60 -2.23
C MET A 105 12.85 -7.55 -3.00
N CYS A 106 13.47 -6.99 -4.04
CA CYS A 106 12.86 -5.98 -4.90
C CYS A 106 12.72 -6.48 -6.32
N GLU A 107 11.64 -6.06 -6.99
CA GLU A 107 11.44 -6.36 -8.40
C GLU A 107 12.42 -5.60 -9.31
N ASN A 108 12.58 -6.06 -10.54
CA ASN A 108 13.26 -5.33 -11.62
C ASN A 108 14.68 -4.83 -11.29
N ASP A 109 15.44 -5.59 -10.49
CA ASP A 109 16.78 -5.24 -10.02
C ASP A 109 16.85 -3.89 -9.27
N MET A 110 15.74 -3.45 -8.69
CA MET A 110 15.69 -2.24 -7.87
C MET A 110 16.57 -2.40 -6.63
N GLN A 111 17.18 -1.29 -6.20
CA GLN A 111 17.98 -1.26 -4.97
C GLN A 111 17.07 -1.45 -3.76
N SER A 112 17.46 -2.35 -2.85
CA SER A 112 16.85 -2.44 -1.53
C SER A 112 17.16 -1.19 -0.70
N CYS A 113 16.31 -0.90 0.28
CA CYS A 113 16.48 0.23 1.16
C CYS A 113 16.00 -0.05 2.58
N THR A 114 16.50 0.76 3.50
CA THR A 114 16.08 0.78 4.89
C THR A 114 15.60 2.16 5.27
N ILE A 115 14.65 2.23 6.22
CA ILE A 115 14.18 3.48 6.82
C ILE A 115 14.64 3.50 8.27
N ASP A 116 15.39 4.52 8.66
CA ASP A 116 15.82 4.69 10.05
C ASP A 116 14.68 5.22 10.95
N ASN A 117 14.91 5.24 12.27
CA ASN A 117 13.92 5.74 13.24
C ASN A 117 13.59 7.24 13.10
N MET A 118 14.31 7.97 12.26
CA MET A 118 14.09 9.37 11.94
C MET A 118 13.37 9.56 10.60
N GLY A 119 13.05 8.47 9.89
CA GLY A 119 12.40 8.47 8.59
C GLY A 119 13.36 8.72 7.42
N ASN A 120 14.68 8.69 7.64
CA ASN A 120 15.64 8.80 6.54
C ASN A 120 15.81 7.45 5.85
N HIS A 121 16.07 7.49 4.54
CA HIS A 121 16.34 6.30 3.74
C HIS A 121 17.68 6.41 3.00
N ASP A 122 18.20 5.26 2.59
CA ASP A 122 19.46 5.10 1.84
C ASP A 122 19.28 5.05 0.31
N CYS A 123 18.07 5.34 -0.18
CA CYS A 123 17.85 5.46 -1.62
C CYS A 123 18.63 6.63 -2.26
N PRO A 124 19.08 6.48 -3.52
CA PRO A 124 19.71 7.54 -4.29
C PRO A 124 18.84 8.80 -4.42
N GLU A 125 19.47 9.94 -4.74
CA GLU A 125 18.73 11.18 -5.04
C GLU A 125 17.74 10.97 -6.19
N GLY A 126 16.51 11.44 -6.02
CA GLY A 126 15.41 11.21 -6.97
C GLY A 126 14.60 9.95 -6.72
N PHE A 127 14.91 9.20 -5.66
CA PHE A 127 14.19 8.00 -5.24
C PHE A 127 13.69 8.13 -3.80
N PHE A 128 12.67 7.34 -3.45
CA PHE A 128 12.16 7.18 -2.10
C PHE A 128 12.08 5.70 -1.74
N CYS A 129 12.15 5.39 -0.44
CA CYS A 129 12.01 4.02 0.03
C CYS A 129 10.53 3.69 0.26
N SER A 130 10.03 2.67 -0.43
CA SER A 130 8.70 2.08 -0.22
C SER A 130 8.84 0.59 -0.07
N THR A 131 8.31 0.03 1.01
CA THR A 131 8.29 -1.43 1.26
C THR A 131 9.65 -2.11 1.03
N GLY A 132 10.72 -1.45 1.49
CA GLY A 132 12.09 -1.97 1.39
C GLY A 132 12.77 -1.81 0.03
N CYS A 133 12.16 -1.10 -0.92
CA CYS A 133 12.69 -0.89 -2.27
C CYS A 133 12.74 0.59 -2.67
N CYS A 134 13.77 0.98 -3.43
CA CYS A 134 13.93 2.33 -3.93
C CYS A 134 13.12 2.59 -5.20
N TRP A 135 12.06 3.37 -5.06
CA TRP A 135 11.18 3.77 -6.15
C TRP A 135 11.54 5.16 -6.65
N ALA A 136 11.53 5.34 -7.98
CA ALA A 136 11.74 6.65 -8.57
C ALA A 136 10.62 7.61 -8.16
N LEU A 137 10.97 8.85 -7.83
CA LEU A 137 9.99 9.93 -7.70
C LEU A 137 9.48 10.28 -9.10
N ILE A 138 8.41 9.62 -9.54
CA ILE A 138 7.72 9.98 -10.78
C ILE A 138 6.74 11.10 -10.44
N PRO A 139 6.91 12.33 -10.95
CA PRO A 139 5.91 13.38 -10.79
C PRO A 139 4.64 12.94 -11.51
N GLY A 140 3.54 12.79 -10.76
CA GLY A 140 2.19 12.62 -11.30
C GLY A 140 1.63 13.88 -11.93
#